data_AF-A0A1V5TII2-F1
#
_entry.id   AF-A0A1V5TII2-F1
#
_cell.length_a   1.000
_cell.length_b   1.000
_cell.length_c   1.000
_cell.angle_alpha   90.00
_cell.angle_beta   90.00
_cell.angle_gamma   90.00
#
_symmetry.space_group_name_H-M   'P 1'
#
loop_
_entity.id
_entity.type
_entity.pdbx_description
1 polymer ?
#
loop_
_entity_poly.entity_id
_entity_poly.type
_entity_poly.pdbx_seq_one_letter_code
_entity_poly.pdbx_strand_id
1 'polypeptide(L)'
;MIGLGIWECDIDTLFWQGVARMRIYDDNGAYGFEFAVPGEQLPEIRVYDVETAEPGTLTAHATSDAIHGRETSVRFDFDGDTFTGWLKVPFMGKIRFENGRRIEKL
;
A
#
# COMPACT_ATOMS: atom_id res chain seq x y z
N MET A 1 10.62 7.57 10.45
CA MET A 1 9.79 7.22 9.28
C MET A 1 8.34 7.11 9.71
N ILE A 2 7.37 7.50 8.87
CA ILE A 2 5.94 7.50 9.19
C ILE A 2 5.30 6.19 8.75
N GLY A 3 4.14 5.84 9.32
CA GLY A 3 3.39 4.66 8.87
C GLY A 3 4.03 3.29 9.16
N LEU A 4 5.12 3.22 9.93
CA LEU A 4 5.72 1.92 10.30
C LEU A 4 4.75 1.07 11.11
N GLY A 5 4.64 -0.22 10.75
CA GLY A 5 3.70 -1.15 11.36
C GLY A 5 3.16 -2.17 10.37
N ILE A 6 2.30 -3.05 10.89
CA ILE A 6 1.45 -3.92 10.08
C ILE A 6 0.05 -3.34 10.07
N TRP A 7 -0.50 -3.21 8.88
CA TRP A 7 -1.77 -2.56 8.60
C TRP A 7 -2.70 -3.51 7.85
N GLU A 8 -3.99 -3.38 8.10
CA GLU A 8 -5.05 -4.10 7.39
C GLU A 8 -6.05 -3.12 6.79
N CYS A 9 -6.58 -3.42 5.61
CA CYS A 9 -7.77 -2.75 5.06
C CYS A 9 -8.60 -3.74 4.24
N ASP A 10 -9.90 -3.48 4.19
CA ASP A 10 -10.78 -4.21 3.30
C ASP A 10 -10.57 -3.73 1.86
N ILE A 11 -10.48 -4.68 0.94
CA ILE A 11 -10.40 -4.44 -0.49
C ILE A 11 -11.56 -5.14 -1.19
N ASP A 12 -12.22 -4.41 -2.09
CA ASP A 12 -13.23 -4.94 -2.99
C ASP A 12 -12.93 -4.39 -4.39
N THR A 13 -12.08 -5.12 -5.09
CA THR A 13 -11.65 -4.78 -6.45
C THR A 13 -12.01 -5.93 -7.39
N LEU A 14 -11.93 -5.68 -8.70
CA LEU A 14 -12.19 -6.71 -9.70
C LEU A 14 -11.24 -7.93 -9.58
N PHE A 15 -10.02 -7.73 -9.09
CA PHE A 15 -8.99 -8.78 -9.04
C PHE A 15 -8.81 -9.40 -7.66
N TRP A 16 -9.07 -8.63 -6.60
CA TRP A 16 -8.84 -9.04 -5.23
C TRP A 16 -9.97 -8.55 -4.34
N GLN A 17 -10.52 -9.47 -3.57
CA GLN A 17 -11.55 -9.23 -2.58
C GLN A 17 -11.10 -9.82 -1.24
N GLY A 18 -11.36 -9.12 -0.15
CA GLY A 18 -11.03 -9.56 1.20
C GLY A 18 -10.20 -8.55 1.99
N VAL A 19 -9.36 -9.03 2.90
CA VAL A 19 -8.54 -8.18 3.77
C VAL A 19 -7.12 -8.13 3.23
N ALA A 20 -6.68 -6.97 2.78
CA ALA A 20 -5.27 -6.74 2.45
C ALA A 20 -4.47 -6.43 3.71
N ARG A 21 -3.28 -7.02 3.81
CA ARG A 21 -2.26 -6.73 4.82
C ARG A 21 -1.08 -6.05 4.16
N MET A 22 -0.61 -4.99 4.79
CA MET A 22 0.59 -4.25 4.39
C MET A 22 1.51 -4.12 5.60
N ARG A 23 2.76 -4.55 5.46
CA ARG A 23 3.81 -4.25 6.42
C ARG A 23 4.69 -3.14 5.85
N ILE A 24 4.87 -2.09 6.64
CA ILE A 24 5.80 -0.99 6.35
C ILE A 24 6.87 -1.00 7.42
N TYR A 25 8.13 -1.14 7.03
CA TYR A 25 9.26 -1.27 7.96
C TYR A 25 10.46 -0.40 7.53
N ASP A 26 11.36 -0.15 8.49
CA ASP A 26 12.65 0.49 8.24
C ASP A 26 13.63 -0.55 7.67
N ASP A 27 14.09 -0.32 6.45
CA ASP A 27 15.18 -1.07 5.81
C ASP A 27 16.42 -0.17 5.70
N ASN A 28 17.17 -0.08 6.78
CA ASN A 28 18.45 0.66 6.86
C ASN A 28 18.33 2.14 6.44
N GLY A 29 17.26 2.80 6.86
CA GLY A 29 16.96 4.20 6.55
C GLY A 29 16.10 4.41 5.29
N ALA A 30 15.74 3.33 4.59
CA ALA A 30 14.75 3.34 3.51
C ALA A 30 13.44 2.66 3.96
N TYR A 31 12.36 2.86 3.20
CA TYR A 31 11.10 2.15 3.44
C TYR A 31 11.11 0.78 2.78
N GLY A 32 10.80 -0.25 3.55
CA GLY A 32 10.42 -1.58 3.06
C GLY A 32 8.91 -1.78 3.09
N PHE A 33 8.37 -2.47 2.06
CA PHE A 33 6.95 -2.79 1.94
C PHE A 33 6.75 -4.27 1.63
N GLU A 34 5.87 -4.92 2.39
CA GLU A 34 5.37 -6.26 2.06
C GLU A 34 3.84 -6.21 1.99
N PHE A 35 3.26 -6.74 0.91
CA PHE A 35 1.82 -6.81 0.70
C PHE A 35 1.36 -8.27 0.66
N ALA A 36 0.25 -8.56 1.31
CA ALA A 36 -0.38 -9.87 1.29
C ALA A 36 -1.89 -9.73 1.30
N VAL A 37 -2.59 -10.57 0.54
CA VAL A 37 -4.03 -10.79 0.67
C VAL A 37 -4.19 -12.27 1.05
N PRO A 38 -4.54 -12.61 2.29
CA PRO A 38 -4.59 -14.00 2.73
C PRO A 38 -5.51 -14.85 1.85
N GLY A 39 -4.99 -15.96 1.32
CA GLY A 39 -5.70 -16.85 0.41
C GLY A 39 -5.54 -16.51 -1.08
N GLU A 40 -4.92 -15.37 -1.40
CA GLU A 40 -4.67 -14.93 -2.78
C GLU A 40 -3.17 -14.95 -3.10
N GLN A 41 -2.84 -15.30 -4.35
CA GLN A 41 -1.48 -15.14 -4.86
C GLN A 41 -1.36 -13.77 -5.53
N LEU A 42 -0.62 -12.87 -4.89
CA LEU A 42 -0.35 -11.56 -5.48
C LEU A 42 0.73 -11.65 -6.56
N PRO A 43 0.62 -10.81 -7.61
CA PRO A 43 1.70 -10.64 -8.57
C PRO A 43 2.97 -10.06 -7.90
N GLU A 44 4.10 -10.09 -8.59
CA GLU A 44 5.29 -9.41 -8.09
C GLU A 44 5.01 -7.90 -8.09
N ILE A 45 5.21 -7.25 -6.94
CA ILE A 45 5.04 -5.80 -6.78
C ILE A 45 6.39 -5.22 -6.37
N ARG A 46 6.86 -4.23 -7.12
CA ARG A 46 8.08 -3.47 -6.81
C ARG A 46 7.71 -2.05 -6.47
N VAL A 47 7.99 -1.63 -5.24
CA VAL A 47 7.76 -0.26 -4.76
C VAL A 47 9.06 0.53 -4.80
N TYR A 48 8.99 1.78 -5.24
CA TYR A 48 10.12 2.71 -5.34
C TYR A 48 9.64 4.16 -5.22
N ASP A 49 10.58 5.10 -5.17
CA ASP A 49 10.33 6.55 -5.04
C ASP A 49 9.35 6.87 -3.90
N VAL A 50 9.65 6.34 -2.71
CA VAL A 50 8.84 6.51 -1.51
C VAL A 50 9.15 7.85 -0.87
N GLU A 51 8.14 8.71 -0.79
CA GLU A 51 8.28 10.08 -0.29
C GLU A 51 7.26 10.35 0.82
N THR A 52 7.67 11.18 1.78
CA THR A 52 6.76 11.78 2.74
C THR A 52 6.32 13.13 2.19
N ALA A 53 5.18 13.16 1.49
CA ALA A 53 4.70 14.37 0.82
C ALA A 53 4.26 15.46 1.81
N GLU A 54 3.63 15.05 2.92
CA GLU A 54 3.06 15.91 3.96
C GLU A 54 3.11 15.17 5.32
N PRO A 55 2.95 15.86 6.47
CA PRO A 55 2.86 15.18 7.76
C PRO A 55 1.78 14.10 7.74
N GLY A 56 2.16 12.85 8.05
CA GLY A 56 1.26 11.70 8.04
C GLY A 56 0.95 11.13 6.64
N THR A 57 1.54 11.64 5.56
CA THR A 57 1.27 11.16 4.20
C THR A 57 2.49 10.47 3.59
N LEU A 58 2.31 9.23 3.13
CA LEU A 58 3.26 8.56 2.23
C LEU A 58 2.74 8.53 0.80
N THR A 59 3.62 8.80 -0.15
CA THR A 59 3.42 8.52 -1.57
C THR A 59 4.52 7.61 -2.07
N ALA A 60 4.20 6.72 -3.00
CA ALA A 60 5.20 5.89 -3.66
C ALA A 60 4.75 5.53 -5.07
N HIS A 61 5.70 5.05 -5.86
CA HIS A 61 5.43 4.43 -7.15
C HIS A 61 5.57 2.92 -7.02
N ALA A 62 4.76 2.18 -7.77
CA ALA A 62 4.86 0.73 -7.80
C ALA A 62 4.64 0.19 -9.21
N THR A 63 5.36 -0.88 -9.55
CA THR A 63 5.17 -1.64 -10.78
C THR A 63 4.82 -3.09 -10.45
N SER A 64 4.09 -3.73 -11.36
CA SER A 64 3.74 -5.15 -11.26
C SER A 64 3.60 -5.79 -12.63
N ASP A 65 3.89 -7.08 -12.74
CA ASP A 65 3.73 -7.87 -13.96
C ASP A 65 2.25 -7.99 -14.38
N ALA A 66 1.32 -7.99 -13.42
CA ALA A 66 -0.13 -7.99 -13.67
C ALA A 66 -0.62 -6.79 -14.51
N ILE A 67 0.14 -5.69 -14.52
CA ILE A 67 -0.15 -4.47 -15.30
C ILE A 67 0.93 -4.21 -16.36
N HIS A 68 1.60 -5.27 -16.81
CA HIS A 68 2.66 -5.22 -17.83
C HIS A 68 3.83 -4.29 -17.47
N GLY A 69 4.19 -4.24 -16.19
CA GLY A 69 5.28 -3.40 -15.67
C GLY A 69 4.98 -1.90 -15.74
N ARG A 70 3.74 -1.50 -16.03
CA ARG A 70 3.36 -0.08 -16.01
C ARG A 70 3.41 0.44 -14.58
N GLU A 71 3.72 1.72 -14.48
CA GLU A 71 3.78 2.40 -13.21
C GLU A 71 2.38 2.70 -12.66
N THR A 72 2.25 2.51 -11.35
CA THR A 72 1.13 2.94 -10.52
C THR A 72 1.63 3.93 -9.50
N SER A 73 0.75 4.83 -9.06
CA SER A 73 1.04 5.74 -7.95
C SER A 73 0.16 5.36 -6.77
N VAL A 74 0.75 5.29 -5.59
CA VAL A 74 0.04 5.02 -4.34
C VAL A 74 0.17 6.22 -3.40
N ARG A 75 -0.88 6.47 -2.62
CA ARG A 75 -0.86 7.41 -1.50
C ARG A 75 -1.53 6.76 -0.30
N PHE A 76 -0.90 6.92 0.86
CA PHE A 76 -1.47 6.57 2.16
C PHE A 76 -1.44 7.80 3.06
N ASP A 77 -2.58 8.08 3.68
CA ASP A 77 -2.79 9.15 4.65
C ASP A 77 -3.04 8.49 6.00
N PHE A 78 -2.07 8.58 6.91
CA PHE A 78 -2.09 7.98 8.24
C PHE A 78 -2.59 8.96 9.29
N ASP A 79 -3.48 8.48 10.15
CA ASP A 79 -3.93 9.18 11.36
C ASP A 79 -3.96 8.21 12.54
N GLY A 80 -2.95 8.30 13.41
CA GLY A 80 -2.75 7.40 14.53
C GLY A 80 -2.63 5.94 14.11
N ASP A 81 -3.60 5.13 14.53
CA ASP A 81 -3.70 3.69 14.23
C ASP A 81 -4.70 3.42 13.09
N THR A 82 -5.00 4.43 12.27
CA THR A 82 -5.83 4.32 11.06
C THR A 82 -5.12 4.86 9.82
N PHE A 83 -5.55 4.43 8.64
CA PHE A 83 -5.14 5.04 7.38
C PHE A 83 -6.27 5.03 6.35
N THR A 84 -6.22 5.99 5.44
CA THR A 84 -6.93 5.95 4.16
C THR A 84 -5.92 6.07 3.04
N GLY A 85 -6.32 5.77 1.82
CA GLY A 85 -5.40 5.89 0.71
C GLY A 85 -6.00 5.56 -0.63
N TRP A 86 -5.12 5.51 -1.62
CA TRP A 86 -5.51 5.11 -2.95
C TRP A 86 -4.35 4.59 -3.77
N LEU A 87 -4.68 3.71 -4.70
CA LEU A 87 -3.80 3.23 -5.76
C LEU A 87 -4.35 3.68 -7.11
N LYS A 88 -3.56 4.41 -7.88
CA LYS A 88 -3.90 4.81 -9.25
C LYS A 88 -3.29 3.81 -10.22
N VAL A 89 -4.15 2.97 -10.79
CA VAL A 89 -3.78 1.94 -11.75
C VAL A 89 -4.06 2.42 -13.18
N PRO A 90 -3.12 2.29 -14.12
CA PRO A 90 -3.37 2.58 -15.53
C PRO A 90 -4.60 1.85 -16.07
N PHE A 91 -5.43 2.51 -16.88
CA PHE A 91 -6.65 1.98 -17.52
C PHE A 91 -7.81 1.60 -16.57
N MET A 92 -7.52 1.31 -15.30
CA MET A 92 -8.50 0.92 -14.29
C MET A 92 -8.93 2.09 -13.40
N GLY A 93 -8.14 3.15 -13.32
CA GLY A 93 -8.46 4.34 -12.53
C GLY A 93 -7.97 4.23 -11.09
N LYS A 94 -8.71 4.82 -10.16
CA LYS A 94 -8.28 5.00 -8.76
C LYS A 94 -9.01 4.01 -7.86
N ILE A 95 -8.29 3.05 -7.31
CA ILE A 95 -8.76 2.16 -6.24
C ILE A 95 -8.57 2.90 -4.91
N ARG A 96 -9.60 2.93 -4.06
CA ARG A 96 -9.52 3.56 -2.74
C ARG A 96 -9.31 2.51 -1.66
N PHE A 97 -8.49 2.85 -0.69
CA PHE A 97 -8.36 2.11 0.56
C PHE A 97 -9.09 2.90 1.64
N GLU A 98 -10.13 2.31 2.20
CA GLU A 98 -10.96 2.91 3.23
C GLU A 98 -10.89 2.06 4.49
N ASN A 99 -11.06 2.69 5.67
CA ASN A 99 -11.07 2.03 6.97
C ASN A 99 -9.82 1.19 7.29
N GLY A 100 -8.67 1.61 6.77
CA GLY A 100 -7.40 0.99 7.08
C GLY A 100 -7.06 1.14 8.57
N ARG A 101 -6.53 0.09 9.19
CA ARG A 101 -6.22 0.06 10.62
C ARG A 101 -4.89 -0.61 10.90
N ARG A 102 -4.19 -0.16 11.94
CA ARG A 102 -2.96 -0.79 12.41
C ARG A 102 -3.32 -2.02 13.24
N ILE A 103 -2.68 -3.14 12.95
CA ILE A 103 -2.80 -4.37 13.73
C ILE A 103 -1.56 -4.64 14.57
N GLU A 104 -0.40 -4.11 14.19
CA GLU A 104 0.85 -4.26 14.94
C GLU A 104 1.77 -3.03 14.76
N LYS A 105 2.47 -2.64 15.84
CA LYS A 105 3.49 -1.57 15.82
C LYS A 105 4.87 -2.21 15.67
N LEU A 106 5.72 -1.60 14.86
CA LEU A 106 7.13 -1.98 14.68
C LEU A 106 8.05 -0.95 15.36
#